data_AF-A0A8I0HDD7-F1
#
_entry.id   AF-A0A8I0HDD7-F1
#
_cell.length_a   1.000
_cell.length_b   1.000
_cell.length_c   1.000
_cell.angle_alpha   90.00
_cell.angle_beta   90.00
_cell.angle_gamma   90.00
#
_symmetry.space_group_name_H-M   'P 1'
#
loop_
_entity.id
_entity.type
_entity.pdbx_description
1 polymer ?
#
loop_
_entity_poly.entity_id
_entity_poly.type
_entity_poly.pdbx_seq_one_letter_code
_entity_poly.pdbx_strand_id
1 'polypeptide(L)'
;VWALYAYGAAHVLQEILTVKSDDVIGRVKVYEALVKGNPLPQPGIPESFKVLLKELQSLALDVRVLDQDNNEVQLLESSEYEVTDFKKVLDDGGYKRNSR
;
A
#
# COMPACT_ATOMS: atom_id res chain seq x y z
N VAL A 1 -9.54 -0.96 17.71
CA VAL A 1 -9.66 -2.20 16.90
C VAL A 1 -10.87 -3.05 17.29
N TRP A 2 -11.08 -3.37 18.57
CA TRP A 2 -12.17 -4.27 19.00
C TRP A 2 -13.59 -3.77 18.67
N ALA A 3 -13.83 -2.47 18.78
CA ALA A 3 -15.14 -1.90 18.41
C ALA A 3 -15.49 -2.13 16.93
N LEU A 4 -14.54 -1.88 16.02
CA LEU A 4 -14.73 -2.10 14.57
C LEU A 4 -14.86 -3.58 14.23
N TYR A 5 -14.11 -4.42 14.93
CA TYR A 5 -14.18 -5.86 14.77
C TYR A 5 -15.56 -6.41 15.20
N ALA A 6 -16.05 -6.00 16.38
CA ALA A 6 -17.37 -6.39 16.87
C ALA A 6 -18.51 -5.86 16.00
N TYR A 7 -18.33 -4.70 15.37
CA TYR A 7 -19.30 -4.12 14.44
C TYR A 7 -19.30 -4.78 13.05
N GLY A 8 -18.34 -5.67 12.75
CA GLY A 8 -18.19 -6.27 11.43
C GLY A 8 -17.72 -5.28 10.35
N ALA A 9 -17.13 -4.14 10.74
CA ALA A 9 -16.69 -3.09 9.82
C ALA A 9 -15.31 -3.42 9.20
N ALA A 10 -15.21 -4.54 8.49
CA ALA A 10 -13.95 -5.07 7.97
C ALA A 10 -13.20 -4.08 7.05
N HIS A 11 -13.92 -3.43 6.12
CA HIS A 11 -13.32 -2.46 5.20
C HIS A 11 -12.82 -1.20 5.90
N VAL A 12 -13.55 -0.68 6.88
CA VAL A 12 -13.13 0.50 7.66
C VAL A 12 -11.89 0.17 8.48
N LEU A 13 -11.85 -1.03 9.08
CA LEU A 13 -10.67 -1.49 9.81
C LEU A 13 -9.46 -1.63 8.87
N GLN A 14 -9.64 -2.25 7.70
CA GLN A 14 -8.58 -2.38 6.71
C GLN A 14 -8.07 -1.01 6.28
N GLU A 15 -8.96 -0.06 5.96
CA GLU A 15 -8.61 1.29 5.53
C GLU A 15 -7.78 2.04 6.58
N ILE A 16 -8.16 1.91 7.86
CA ILE A 16 -7.45 2.52 8.99
C ILE A 16 -6.05 1.92 9.17
N LEU A 17 -5.88 0.62 8.95
CA LEU A 17 -4.60 -0.08 9.14
C LEU A 17 -3.65 -0.01 7.93
N THR A 18 -4.15 0.40 6.77
CA THR A 18 -3.40 0.41 5.50
C THR A 18 -3.25 1.84 4.98
N VAL A 19 -4.13 2.26 4.07
CA VAL A 19 -4.05 3.51 3.30
C VAL A 19 -4.10 4.77 4.15
N LYS A 20 -4.64 4.71 5.38
CA LYS A 20 -4.64 5.84 6.32
C LYS A 20 -3.42 5.89 7.25
N SER A 21 -2.69 4.80 7.44
CA SER A 21 -1.58 4.74 8.41
C SER A 21 -0.22 4.39 7.77
N ASP A 22 -0.17 3.32 7.00
CA ASP A 22 1.06 2.52 6.88
C ASP A 22 1.35 2.02 5.44
N ASP A 23 0.40 2.15 4.52
CA ASP A 23 0.60 1.87 3.09
C ASP A 23 1.06 3.15 2.36
N VAL A 24 2.36 3.27 2.10
CA VAL A 24 2.97 4.46 1.50
C VAL A 24 2.44 4.73 0.10
N ILE A 25 2.32 3.70 -0.73
CA ILE A 25 1.91 3.80 -2.13
C ILE A 25 0.39 3.98 -2.21
N GLY A 26 -0.35 3.18 -1.43
CA GLY A 26 -1.81 3.22 -1.37
C GLY A 26 -2.31 4.59 -0.95
N ARG A 27 -1.64 5.27 -0.01
CA ARG A 27 -2.05 6.61 0.43
C ARG A 27 -1.96 7.67 -0.67
N VAL A 28 -0.94 7.62 -1.53
CA VAL A 28 -0.81 8.55 -2.68
C VAL A 28 -1.88 8.27 -3.73
N LYS A 29 -2.10 6.99 -4.06
CA LYS A 29 -3.12 6.57 -5.04
C LYS A 29 -4.54 6.88 -4.55
N VAL A 30 -4.80 6.73 -3.26
CA VAL A 30 -6.06 7.14 -2.63
C VAL A 30 -6.25 8.66 -2.74
N TYR A 31 -5.21 9.45 -2.45
CA TYR A 31 -5.30 10.91 -2.60
C TYR A 31 -5.64 11.31 -4.03
N GLU A 32 -4.95 10.72 -5.01
CA GLU A 32 -5.22 10.95 -6.42
C GLU A 32 -6.66 10.56 -6.81
N ALA A 33 -7.12 9.39 -6.38
CA ALA A 33 -8.48 8.92 -6.64
C ALA A 33 -9.53 9.85 -6.03
N LEU A 34 -9.31 10.35 -4.81
CA LEU A 34 -10.19 11.31 -4.15
C LEU A 34 -10.28 12.63 -4.91
N VAL A 35 -9.14 13.18 -5.38
CA VAL A 35 -9.13 14.43 -6.16
C VAL A 35 -9.78 14.25 -7.53
N LYS A 36 -9.55 13.10 -8.19
CA LYS A 36 -10.12 12.78 -9.51
C LYS A 36 -11.58 12.30 -9.45
N GLY A 37 -12.11 12.01 -8.27
CA GLY A 37 -13.45 11.41 -8.11
C GLY A 37 -13.54 9.96 -8.59
N ASN A 38 -12.41 9.26 -8.67
CA ASN A 38 -12.33 7.87 -9.11
C ASN A 38 -12.59 6.90 -7.95
N PRO A 39 -12.96 5.64 -8.24
CA PRO A 39 -13.05 4.59 -7.23
C PRO A 39 -11.73 4.42 -6.47
N LEU A 40 -11.82 4.18 -5.16
CA LEU A 40 -10.65 3.96 -4.31
C LEU A 40 -9.89 2.70 -4.75
N PRO A 41 -8.55 2.75 -4.84
CA PRO A 41 -7.73 1.58 -5.12
C PRO A 41 -7.79 0.58 -3.96
N GLN A 42 -7.47 -0.68 -4.26
CA GLN A 42 -7.36 -1.72 -3.23
C GLN A 42 -6.12 -1.48 -2.35
N PRO A 43 -6.26 -1.59 -1.01
CA PRO A 43 -5.12 -1.48 -0.10
C PRO A 43 -4.04 -2.54 -0.34
N GLY A 44 -2.78 -2.13 -0.20
CA GLY A 44 -1.62 -3.02 -0.27
C GLY A 44 -1.21 -3.61 1.09
N ILE A 45 0.02 -4.14 1.11
CA ILE A 45 0.65 -4.70 2.30
C ILE A 45 1.25 -3.55 3.14
N PRO A 46 0.92 -3.44 4.44
CA PRO A 46 1.51 -2.44 5.33
C PRO A 46 3.04 -2.56 5.44
N GLU A 47 3.75 -1.44 5.53
CA GLU A 47 5.21 -1.44 5.72
C GLU A 47 5.61 -2.01 7.09
N SER A 48 4.84 -1.78 8.14
CA SER A 48 5.01 -2.35 9.47
C SER A 48 5.03 -3.89 9.47
N PHE A 49 4.26 -4.53 8.58
CA PHE A 49 4.33 -5.99 8.42
C PHE A 49 5.67 -6.42 7.79
N LYS A 50 6.16 -5.67 6.79
CA LYS A 50 7.49 -5.94 6.20
C LYS A 50 8.60 -5.76 7.22
N VAL A 51 8.52 -4.71 8.05
CA VAL A 51 9.46 -4.47 9.16
C VAL A 51 9.42 -5.62 10.17
N LEU A 52 8.23 -6.07 10.58
CA LEU A 52 8.08 -7.22 11.46
C LEU A 52 8.78 -8.47 10.91
N LEU A 53 8.66 -8.75 9.61
CA LEU A 53 9.37 -9.87 8.98
C LEU A 53 10.89 -9.73 9.10
N LYS A 54 11.43 -8.54 8.84
CA LYS A 54 12.86 -8.26 8.97
C LYS A 54 13.33 -8.34 10.43
N GLU A 55 12.51 -7.92 11.39
CA GLU A 55 12.79 -8.06 12.82
C GLU A 55 12.86 -9.52 13.25
N LEU A 56 11.93 -10.37 12.78
CA LEU A 56 11.99 -11.81 13.04
C LEU A 56 13.21 -12.47 12.38
N GLN A 57 13.53 -12.08 11.14
CA GLN A 57 14.73 -12.55 10.44
C GLN A 57 16.02 -12.13 11.15
N SER A 58 16.03 -10.96 11.81
CA SER A 58 17.18 -10.50 12.62
C SER A 58 17.47 -11.40 13.82
N LEU A 59 16.45 -12.14 14.30
CA LEU A 59 16.56 -13.14 15.36
C LEU A 59 16.94 -14.53 14.83
N ALA A 60 17.40 -14.62 13.58
CA ALA A 60 17.70 -15.87 12.87
C ALA A 60 16.48 -16.81 12.72
N LEU A 61 15.26 -16.26 12.70
CA LEU A 61 14.05 -17.00 12.36
C LEU A 61 13.80 -16.95 10.85
N ASP A 62 13.64 -18.12 10.23
CA ASP A 62 13.25 -18.22 8.82
C ASP A 62 11.72 -18.11 8.70
N VAL A 63 11.24 -16.91 8.40
CA VAL A 63 9.82 -16.61 8.17
C VAL A 63 9.61 -16.32 6.70
N ARG A 64 8.75 -17.11 6.06
CA ARG A 64 8.41 -17.02 4.64
C ARG A 64 6.92 -16.86 4.43
N VAL A 65 6.55 -16.09 3.42
CA VAL A 65 5.16 -15.94 2.99
C VAL A 65 4.93 -16.90 1.82
N LEU A 66 3.94 -17.77 1.97
CA LEU A 66 3.57 -18.76 0.96
C LEU A 66 2.23 -18.39 0.31
N ASP A 67 2.10 -18.68 -0.98
CA ASP A 67 0.81 -18.66 -1.66
C ASP A 67 -0.03 -19.93 -1.38
N GLN A 68 -1.17 -20.05 -2.04
CA GLN A 68 -2.06 -21.22 -1.89
C GLN A 68 -1.44 -22.53 -2.43
N ASP A 69 -0.45 -22.41 -3.32
CA ASP A 69 0.25 -23.52 -3.99
C ASP A 69 1.61 -23.81 -3.33
N ASN A 70 1.87 -23.25 -2.13
CA ASN A 70 3.14 -23.33 -1.39
C ASN A 70 4.37 -22.73 -2.09
N ASN A 71 4.18 -21.80 -3.03
CA ASN A 71 5.30 -21.04 -3.59
C ASN A 71 5.63 -19.84 -2.70
N GLU A 72 6.91 -19.52 -2.61
CA GLU A 72 7.40 -18.38 -1.84
C GLU A 72 7.10 -17.07 -2.57
N VAL A 73 6.39 -16.18 -1.88
CA VAL A 73 6.03 -14.85 -2.41
C VAL A 73 7.09 -13.84 -2.00
N GLN A 74 7.78 -13.25 -2.98
CA GLN A 74 8.74 -12.19 -2.73
C GLN A 74 8.00 -10.87 -2.47
N LEU A 75 8.17 -10.33 -1.27
CA LEU A 75 7.70 -9.00 -0.91
C LEU A 75 8.73 -7.99 -1.44
N LEU A 76 8.36 -7.25 -2.48
CA LEU A 76 9.17 -6.16 -3.04
C LEU A 76 9.52 -5.11 -1.96
N GLU A 77 10.79 -4.68 -1.95
CA GLU A 77 11.30 -3.68 -1.01
C GLU A 77 10.83 -2.28 -1.37
N SER A 78 10.57 -1.46 -0.36
CA SER A 78 9.95 -0.13 -0.45
C SER A 78 10.73 0.85 -1.34
N SER A 79 12.03 0.63 -1.53
CA SER A 79 12.95 1.48 -2.31
C SER A 79 12.76 1.42 -3.83
N GLU A 80 12.21 0.33 -4.37
CA GLU A 80 11.98 0.20 -5.82
C GLU A 80 10.71 0.95 -6.30
N TYR A 81 9.83 1.28 -5.35
CA TYR A 81 8.54 1.91 -5.63
C TYR A 81 8.61 3.43 -5.80
N GLU A 82 9.54 4.11 -5.14
CA GLU A 82 9.62 5.58 -5.21
C GLU A 82 10.02 6.08 -6.60
N VAL A 83 11.01 5.46 -7.25
CA VAL A 83 11.57 5.99 -8.52
C VAL A 83 10.61 5.82 -9.70
N THR A 84 9.73 4.82 -9.66
CA THR A 84 8.85 4.46 -10.78
C THR A 84 7.52 5.20 -10.76
N ASP A 85 6.90 5.38 -9.59
CA ASP A 85 5.58 6.05 -9.47
C ASP A 85 5.69 7.58 -9.60
N PHE A 86 6.72 8.25 -9.03
CA PHE A 86 6.85 9.72 -9.18
C PHE A 86 7.07 10.16 -10.63
N LYS A 87 7.87 9.41 -11.40
CA LYS A 87 8.08 9.69 -12.83
C LYS A 87 6.79 9.52 -13.63
N LYS A 88 6.02 8.46 -13.38
CA LYS A 88 4.72 8.25 -14.03
C LYS A 88 3.71 9.35 -13.69
N VAL A 89 3.64 9.77 -12.43
CA VAL A 89 2.74 10.84 -11.98
C VAL A 89 3.08 12.19 -12.63
N LEU A 90 4.37 12.49 -12.81
CA LEU A 90 4.82 13.70 -13.50
C LEU A 90 4.48 13.67 -15.00
N ASP A 91 4.58 12.51 -15.64
CA ASP A 91 4.37 12.34 -17.08
C ASP A 91 2.88 12.38 -17.47
N ASP A 92 1.99 11.88 -16.59
CA ASP A 92 0.53 11.90 -16.79
C ASP A 92 -0.11 13.28 -16.51
N GLY A 93 0.63 14.18 -15.84
CA GLY A 93 0.22 15.52 -15.42
C GLY A 93 0.28 16.59 -16.53
N GLY A 94 -0.03 16.24 -17.78
CA GLY A 94 -0.01 17.14 -18.93
C GLY A 94 -0.99 18.32 -18.80
N TYR A 95 -0.61 19.37 -18.07
CA TYR A 95 -1.30 20.66 -18.05
C TYR A 95 -1.21 21.31 -19.44
N LYS A 96 -2.21 21.05 -20.30
CA LYS A 96 -2.43 21.86 -21.51
C LYS A 96 -2.79 23.28 -21.08
N ARG A 97 -1.79 24.17 -21.03
CA ARG A 97 -2.00 25.62 -21.06
C ARG A 97 -2.70 25.98 -22.37
N ASN A 98 -4.02 26.11 -22.34
CA ASN A 98 -4.74 26.79 -23.41
C ASN A 98 -4.38 28.28 -23.34
N SER A 99 -3.47 28.70 -24.21
CA SER A 99 -3.26 30.10 -24.55
C SER A 99 -4.32 30.51 -25.58
N ARG A 100 -5.33 31.25 -25.14
CA ARG A 100 -6.14 32.14 -25.98
C ARG A 100 -6.53 33.36 -25.17
#